data_AF-A0A9D0DIA7-F1
#
_entry.id   AF-A0A9D0DIA7-F1
#
_cell.length_a   1.000
_cell.length_b   1.000
_cell.length_c   1.000
_cell.angle_alpha   90.00
_cell.angle_beta   90.00
_cell.angle_gamma   90.00
#
_symmetry.space_group_name_H-M   'P 1'
#
loop_
_entity.id
_entity.type
_entity.pdbx_description
1 polymer ?
#
loop_
_entity_poly.entity_id
_entity_poly.type
_entity_poly.pdbx_seq_one_letter_code
_entity_poly.pdbx_strand_id
1 'polypeptide(L)' 'MGNFYFLEGQSFQGASSNPQSISQKAPISINAEEEFWKEIMESNSPQDFQDYLSTYPNGRFADLAKLKIRKLESK' A
#
# COMPACT_ATOMS: atom_id res chain seq x y z
N MET A 1 27.10 4.54 17.71
CA MET A 1 26.93 5.45 18.86
C MET A 1 26.37 6.74 18.28
N GLY A 2 25.15 7.11 18.67
CA GLY A 2 24.35 8.10 17.97
C GLY A 2 24.83 9.53 18.18
N ASN A 3 24.94 10.29 17.09
CA ASN A 3 25.14 11.73 17.13
C ASN A 3 23.83 12.39 16.69
N PHE A 4 23.06 12.83 17.68
CA PHE A 4 21.88 13.66 17.50
C PHE A 4 22.35 15.07 17.11
N TYR A 5 22.42 15.33 15.80
CA TYR A 5 22.55 16.69 15.27
C TYR A 5 21.21 17.39 15.38
N PHE A 6 20.93 17.99 16.54
CA PHE A 6 19.90 19.03 16.63
C PHE A 6 20.55 20.35 16.23
N LEU A 7 20.28 20.79 15.01
CA LEU A 7 20.60 22.13 14.56
C LEU A 7 19.29 22.92 14.52
N GLU A 8 19.27 23.95 15.35
CA GLU A 8 18.18 24.89 15.57
C GLU A 8 17.70 25.57 14.28
N GLY A 9 16.38 25.80 14.21
CA GLY A 9 15.77 26.67 13.21
C GLY A 9 14.58 26.05 12.47
N GLN A 10 13.47 25.80 13.16
CA GLN A 10 12.13 26.01 12.62
C GLN A 10 11.04 25.73 13.66
N SER A 11 10.37 26.80 14.07
CA SER A 11 9.05 26.78 14.69
C SER A 11 7.99 26.31 13.68
N PHE A 12 7.34 25.18 13.93
CA PHE A 12 6.07 24.83 13.26
C PHE A 12 5.01 24.48 14.32
N GLN A 13 4.20 25.48 14.65
CA GLN A 13 2.85 25.29 15.16
C GLN A 13 1.91 25.27 13.94
N GLY A 14 0.99 24.28 13.86
CA GLY A 14 -0.22 24.38 13.05
C GLY A 14 -0.32 23.46 11.82
N ALA A 15 -1.22 22.48 11.94
CA ALA A 15 -2.05 21.86 10.91
C ALA A 15 -1.43 20.98 9.79
N SER A 16 -2.20 19.93 9.49
CA SER A 16 -2.27 19.18 8.22
C SER A 16 -1.39 17.92 8.08
N SER A 17 -2.01 16.81 8.49
CA SER A 17 -2.24 15.63 7.64
C SER A 17 -1.06 15.02 6.85
N ASN A 18 -0.70 13.81 7.30
CA ASN A 18 -0.31 12.66 6.48
C ASN A 18 1.12 12.65 5.87
N PRO A 19 2.09 11.92 6.45
CA PRO A 19 3.31 11.58 5.73
C PRO A 19 3.06 10.44 4.73
N GLN A 20 2.26 10.68 3.68
CA GLN A 20 2.22 9.80 2.51
C GLN A 20 3.28 10.23 1.50
N SER A 21 4.52 9.77 1.69
CA SER A 21 5.46 9.51 0.60
C SER A 21 6.67 8.75 1.11
N ILE A 22 6.49 7.45 1.31
CA ILE A 22 7.56 6.50 1.04
C ILE A 22 7.11 5.59 -0.10
N SER A 23 7.06 6.14 -1.32
CA SER A 23 7.15 5.34 -2.54
C SER A 23 8.55 4.74 -2.65
N GLN A 24 8.90 3.85 -1.72
CA GLN A 24 10.01 2.92 -1.91
C GLN A 24 9.47 1.75 -2.70
N LYS A 25 9.43 1.97 -4.02
CA LYS A 25 9.12 0.97 -5.03
C LYS A 25 10.26 -0.07 -5.02
N ALA A 26 10.24 -0.96 -4.03
CA ALA A 26 11.04 -2.18 -4.09
C ALA A 26 10.57 -2.97 -5.32
N PRO A 27 11.47 -3.59 -6.10
CA PRO A 27 11.06 -4.44 -7.20
C PRO A 27 10.35 -5.63 -6.58
N ILE A 28 9.01 -5.56 -6.60
CA ILE A 28 8.15 -6.69 -6.35
C ILE A 28 8.57 -7.75 -7.35
N SER A 29 9.09 -8.87 -6.87
CA SER A 29 9.30 -10.04 -7.72
C SER A 29 7.94 -10.40 -8.31
N ILE A 30 7.78 -10.20 -9.62
CA ILE A 30 6.52 -10.39 -10.35
C ILE A 30 5.89 -11.74 -10.01
N ASN A 31 6.71 -12.77 -9.81
CA ASN A 31 6.28 -14.10 -9.38
C ASN A 31 5.53 -14.10 -8.04
N ALA A 32 6.01 -13.37 -7.02
CA ALA A 32 5.37 -13.32 -5.71
C ALA A 32 4.00 -12.60 -5.75
N GLU A 33 3.88 -11.58 -6.60
CA GLU A 33 2.61 -10.93 -6.86
C GLU A 33 1.61 -11.87 -7.53
N GLU A 34 2.04 -12.64 -8.54
CA GLU A 34 1.16 -13.57 -9.25
C GLU A 34 0.68 -14.71 -8.35
N GLU A 35 1.54 -15.25 -7.49
CA GLU A 35 1.15 -16.27 -6.50
C GLU A 35 0.13 -15.73 -5.50
N PHE A 36 0.38 -14.54 -4.94
CA PHE A 36 -0.55 -13.90 -4.01
C PHE A 36 -1.88 -13.57 -4.69
N TRP A 37 -1.84 -13.02 -5.91
CA TRP A 37 -3.04 -12.70 -6.68
C TRP A 37 -3.89 -13.94 -6.94
N LYS A 38 -3.28 -15.08 -7.26
CA LYS A 38 -3.98 -16.35 -7.48
C LYS A 38 -4.70 -16.84 -6.23
N GLU A 39 -4.08 -16.70 -5.06
CA GLU A 39 -4.71 -17.10 -3.79
C GLU A 39 -5.92 -16.22 -3.45
N ILE A 40 -5.77 -14.90 -3.54
CA ILE A 40 -6.85 -13.97 -3.18
C ILE A 40 -7.95 -13.88 -4.24
N MET A 41 -7.67 -14.15 -5.52
CA MET A 41 -8.68 -14.05 -6.57
C MET A 41 -9.73 -15.16 -6.47
N GLU A 42 -9.37 -16.29 -5.85
CA GLU A 42 -10.28 -17.36 -5.45
C GLU A 42 -11.06 -16.98 -4.19
N SER A 43 -10.50 -16.10 -3.34
CA SER A 43 -11.23 -15.48 -2.24
C SER A 43 -12.28 -14.47 -2.73
N ASN A 44 -13.42 -14.44 -2.05
CA ASN A 44 -14.47 -13.45 -2.26
C ASN A 44 -14.51 -12.42 -1.12
N SER A 45 -13.42 -12.26 -0.37
CA SER A 45 -13.34 -11.26 0.68
C SER A 45 -12.75 -9.95 0.13
N PRO A 46 -13.44 -8.80 0.27
CA PRO A 46 -12.86 -7.50 -0.09
C PRO A 46 -11.60 -7.18 0.72
N GLN A 47 -11.46 -7.74 1.93
CA GLN A 47 -10.31 -7.55 2.80
C GLN A 47 -9.01 -8.07 2.17
N ASP A 48 -9.04 -9.25 1.54
CA ASP A 48 -7.85 -9.86 0.91
C ASP A 48 -7.30 -8.99 -0.24
N PHE A 49 -8.21 -8.36 -0.99
CA PHE A 49 -7.84 -7.42 -2.04
C PHE A 49 -7.32 -6.08 -1.49
N GLN A 50 -7.78 -5.63 -0.33
CA GLN A 50 -7.22 -4.44 0.33
C GLN A 50 -5.80 -4.71 0.86
N ASP A 51 -5.56 -5.91 1.38
CA ASP A 51 -4.24 -6.35 1.82
C ASP A 51 -3.27 -6.44 0.63
N TYR A 52 -3.74 -6.99 -0.50
CA TYR A 52 -3.01 -6.96 -1.77
C TYR A 52 -2.64 -5.55 -2.20
N LEU A 53 -3.56 -4.58 -2.11
CA LEU A 53 -3.28 -3.18 -2.48
C LEU A 53 -2.31 -2.50 -1.52
N SER A 54 -2.31 -2.90 -0.26
CA SER A 54 -1.37 -2.39 0.75
C SER A 54 0.03 -2.95 0.54
N THR A 55 0.12 -4.23 0.15
CA THR A 55 1.38 -4.93 -0.15
C THR A 55 1.93 -4.53 -1.53
N TYR A 56 1.05 -4.40 -2.52
CA TYR A 56 1.36 -4.12 -3.93
C TYR A 56 0.63 -2.87 -4.44
N PRO A 57 0.96 -1.68 -3.91
CA PRO A 57 0.27 -0.43 -4.28
C PRO A 57 0.51 -0.02 -5.73
N ASN A 58 1.58 -0.52 -6.36
CA ASN A 58 1.91 -0.32 -7.77
C ASN A 58 1.93 -1.66 -8.53
N GLY A 59 1.22 -2.67 -8.03
CA GLY A 59 1.19 -3.99 -8.61
C GLY A 59 0.41 -4.06 -9.92
N ARG A 60 0.64 -5.09 -10.74
CA ARG A 60 -0.04 -5.23 -12.04
C ARG A 60 -1.54 -5.46 -11.88
N PHE A 61 -1.95 -6.09 -10.78
CA PHE A 61 -3.35 -6.39 -10.49
C PHE A 61 -4.00 -5.34 -9.56
N ALA A 62 -3.34 -4.23 -9.25
CA ALA A 62 -3.89 -3.21 -8.34
C ALA A 62 -5.24 -2.65 -8.83
N ASP A 63 -5.37 -2.34 -10.12
CA ASP A 63 -6.65 -1.89 -10.68
C ASP A 63 -7.74 -2.98 -10.63
N LEU A 64 -7.36 -4.24 -10.84
CA LEU A 64 -8.28 -5.38 -10.77
C LEU A 64 -8.75 -5.64 -9.33
N ALA A 65 -7.84 -5.55 -8.35
CA ALA A 65 -8.16 -5.66 -6.92
C ALA A 65 -9.17 -4.59 -6.50
N LYS A 66 -8.95 -3.32 -6.87
CA LYS A 66 -9.91 -2.22 -6.63
C LYS A 66 -11.26 -2.47 -7.28
N LEU A 67 -11.30 -3.04 -8.48
CA LEU A 67 -12.54 -3.40 -9.15
C LEU A 67 -13.28 -4.55 -8.43
N LYS A 68 -12.55 -5.56 -7.95
CA LYS A 68 -13.11 -6.68 -7.18
C LYS A 68 -13.72 -6.21 -5.87
N ILE A 69 -13.02 -5.37 -5.10
CA ILE A 69 -13.54 -4.77 -3.86
C ILE A 69 -14.89 -4.08 -4.13
N ARG A 70 -14.95 -3.19 -5.12
CA ARG A 70 -16.19 -2.48 -5.48
C ARG A 70 -17.34 -3.43 -5.86
N LYS A 71 -17.04 -4.55 -6.53
CA LYS A 71 -18.04 -5.56 -6.87
C LYS A 71 -18.55 -6.34 -5.66
N LEU A 72 -17.68 -6.59 -4.68
CA LEU A 72 -18.02 -7.33 -3.47
C LEU A 72 -18.78 -6.45 -2.47
N GLU A 73 -18.44 -5.16 -2.36
CA GLU A 73 -19.13 -4.20 -1.49
C GLU A 73 -20.49 -3.75 -2.03
N SER A 74 -20.75 -3.92 -3.34
CA SER A 74 -22.01 -3.50 -3.96
C SER A 74 -23.13 -4.55 -3.87
N LYS A 75 -22.99 -5.58 -3.05
CA LYS A 75 -23.95 -6.68 -2.90
C LYS A 75 -24.57 -6.68 -1.52
#